data_AF-A0A818PL42-F1
#
_entry.id   AF-A0A818PL42-F1
#
_cell.length_a   1.000
_cell.length_b   1.000
_cell.length_c   1.000
_cell.angle_alpha   90.00
_cell.angle_beta   90.00
_cell.angle_gamma   90.00
#
_symmetry.space_group_name_H-M   'P 1'
#
loop_
_entity.id
_entity.type
_entity.pdbx_description
1 polymer ?
#
loop_
_entity_poly.entity_id
_entity_poly.type
_entity_poly.pdbx_seq_one_letter_code
_entity_poly.pdbx_strand_id
1 'polypeptide(L)'
;MHGIIGIIFEICINPNMQAAAFANIAEISNFGNGEEILFSMNTAFRVGCINQAENREKIWEVRLILTDDNDPQLINLTKKMREETGGPNGWFRMA
;
A
#
# COMPACT_ATOMS: atom_id res chain seq x y z
N MET A 1 20.59 -22.48 0.29
CA MET A 1 20.97 -21.28 1.08
C MET A 1 19.86 -20.25 0.91
N HIS A 2 18.99 -20.06 1.91
CA HIS A 2 18.03 -18.96 1.90
C HIS A 2 18.62 -17.82 2.73
N GLY A 3 19.18 -16.82 2.05
CA GLY A 3 19.69 -15.61 2.70
C GLY A 3 18.55 -14.63 3.00
N ILE A 4 18.74 -13.77 3.99
CA ILE A 4 17.82 -12.67 4.29
C ILE A 4 17.85 -11.68 3.12
N ILE A 5 16.67 -11.29 2.64
CA ILE A 5 16.46 -10.25 1.63
C ILE A 5 15.86 -9.05 2.34
N GLY A 6 16.47 -7.88 2.16
CA GLY A 6 15.95 -6.61 2.64
C GLY A 6 14.99 -6.00 1.63
N ILE A 7 13.94 -5.34 2.13
CA ILE A 7 12.98 -4.59 1.31
C ILE A 7 12.91 -3.17 1.86
N ILE A 8 13.06 -2.19 0.99
CA ILE A 8 12.85 -0.78 1.28
C ILE A 8 11.57 -0.35 0.55
N PHE A 9 10.61 0.18 1.29
CA PHE A 9 9.41 0.77 0.70
C PHE A 9 9.62 2.26 0.49
N GLU A 10 9.50 2.70 -0.77
CA GLU A 10 9.46 4.11 -1.13
C GLU A 10 8.01 4.55 -1.28
N ILE A 11 7.56 5.48 -0.42
CA ILE A 11 6.18 6.00 -0.44
C ILE A 11 6.22 7.47 -0.85
N CYS A 12 5.63 7.81 -1.99
CA CYS A 12 5.44 9.20 -2.41
C CYS A 12 4.04 9.67 -1.98
N ILE A 13 3.96 10.59 -1.04
CA ILE A 13 2.69 11.16 -0.57
C ILE A 13 2.44 12.49 -1.28
N ASN A 14 1.28 12.62 -1.93
CA ASN A 14 0.78 13.91 -2.42
C ASN A 14 -0.23 14.46 -1.41
N PRO A 15 0.06 15.56 -0.69
CA PRO A 15 -0.83 16.09 0.33
C PRO A 15 -2.17 16.60 -0.22
N ASN A 16 -2.29 16.79 -1.54
CA ASN A 16 -3.53 17.21 -2.17
C ASN A 16 -4.48 16.03 -2.49
N MET A 17 -4.04 14.77 -2.33
CA MET A 17 -4.90 13.61 -2.53
C MET A 17 -5.76 13.37 -1.28
N GLN A 18 -7.07 13.22 -1.47
CA GLN A 18 -8.03 12.93 -0.38
C GLN A 18 -8.18 11.43 -0.07
N ALA A 19 -7.33 10.60 -0.67
CA ALA A 19 -7.47 9.15 -0.71
C ALA A 19 -7.31 8.46 0.65
N ALA A 20 -6.38 8.94 1.46
CA ALA A 20 -6.08 8.39 2.77
C ALA A 20 -5.67 9.50 3.73
N ALA A 21 -6.12 9.41 4.98
CA ALA A 21 -5.67 10.29 6.03
C ALA A 21 -4.27 9.87 6.48
N PHE A 22 -3.38 10.84 6.66
CA PHE A 22 -2.06 10.64 7.25
C PHE A 22 -1.69 11.83 8.11
N ALA A 23 -0.81 11.61 9.09
CA ALA A 23 -0.32 12.65 9.98
C ALA A 23 1.18 12.46 10.22
N ASN A 24 1.92 13.57 10.28
CA ASN A 24 3.23 13.58 10.89
C ASN A 24 3.03 13.53 12.41
N ILE A 25 3.55 12.48 13.05
CA ILE A 25 3.45 12.26 14.49
C ILE A 25 4.81 12.31 15.19
N ALA A 26 5.86 12.79 14.50
CA ALA A 26 7.22 12.85 15.03
C ALA A 26 7.30 13.53 16.41
N GLU A 27 6.52 14.60 16.63
CA GLU A 27 6.53 15.36 17.89
C GLU A 27 5.79 14.68 19.05
N ILE A 28 4.92 13.71 18.75
CA ILE A 28 4.08 13.02 19.76
C ILE A 28 4.39 11.52 19.85
N SER A 29 5.31 11.02 19.02
CA SER A 29 5.72 9.63 19.05
C SER A 29 6.52 9.34 20.32
N ASN A 30 6.47 8.09 20.78
CA ASN A 30 7.28 7.64 21.92
C ASN A 30 8.80 7.60 21.58
N PHE A 31 9.16 7.79 20.30
CA PHE A 31 10.53 7.77 19.81
C PHE A 31 10.94 9.18 19.41
N GLY A 32 11.36 9.97 20.41
CA GLY A 32 11.46 11.43 20.34
C GLY A 32 12.43 12.08 19.35
N ASN A 33 12.98 11.36 18.36
CA ASN A 33 13.85 11.91 17.31
C ASN A 33 13.61 11.27 15.91
N GLY A 34 12.55 10.47 15.72
CA GLY A 34 12.25 9.84 14.44
C GLY A 34 11.25 10.64 13.61
N GLU A 35 11.50 10.79 12.31
CA GLU A 35 10.46 11.18 11.35
C GLU A 35 9.46 10.02 11.22
N GLU A 36 8.23 10.22 11.71
CA GLU A 36 7.19 9.19 11.69
C GLU A 36 5.91 9.74 11.07
N ILE A 37 5.49 9.11 9.96
CA ILE A 37 4.20 9.38 9.31
C ILE A 37 3.26 8.22 9.61
N LEU A 38 2.15 8.53 10.28
CA LEU A 38 1.09 7.57 10.55
C LEU A 38 0.01 7.68 9.48
N PHE A 39 -0.28 6.57 8.81
CA PHE A 39 -1.43 6.44 7.91
C PHE A 39 -2.63 5.87 8.67
N SER A 40 -3.84 6.27 8.28
CA SER A 40 -5.06 5.64 8.79
C SER A 40 -5.09 4.15 8.46
N MET A 41 -5.74 3.35 9.31
CA MET A 41 -5.99 1.94 9.02
C MET A 41 -6.71 1.78 7.68
N ASN A 42 -6.49 0.64 7.02
CA ASN A 42 -7.03 0.31 5.70
C ASN A 42 -6.54 1.19 4.55
N THR A 43 -5.43 1.92 4.73
CA THR A 43 -4.75 2.59 3.62
C THR A 43 -4.16 1.54 2.67
N ALA A 44 -4.56 1.58 1.40
CA ALA A 44 -4.05 0.70 0.37
C ALA A 44 -2.98 1.39 -0.47
N PHE A 45 -1.92 0.63 -0.80
CA PHE A 45 -0.88 1.05 -1.71
C PHE A 45 -0.75 0.05 -2.85
N ARG A 46 -0.62 0.56 -4.07
CA ARG A 46 -0.31 -0.25 -5.25
C ARG A 46 1.19 -0.25 -5.48
N VAL A 47 1.75 -1.42 -5.78
CA VAL A 47 3.14 -1.53 -6.22
C VAL A 47 3.29 -0.87 -7.60
N GLY A 48 4.16 0.13 -7.69
CA GLY A 48 4.50 0.80 -8.93
C GLY A 48 5.64 0.08 -9.66
N CYS A 49 6.80 0.02 -9.04
CA CYS A 49 7.97 -0.68 -9.56
C CYS A 49 8.77 -1.34 -8.44
N ILE A 50 9.52 -2.38 -8.82
CA ILE A 50 10.41 -3.11 -7.94
C ILE A 50 11.78 -3.08 -8.60
N ASN A 51 12.75 -2.45 -7.94
CA ASN A 51 14.11 -2.31 -8.43
C ASN A 51 15.07 -2.97 -7.44
N GLN A 52 16.15 -3.56 -7.93
CA GLN A 52 17.23 -3.97 -7.04
C GLN A 52 18.04 -2.72 -6.68
N ALA A 53 18.32 -2.52 -5.38
CA ALA A 53 19.06 -1.36 -4.91
C ALA A 53 20.49 -1.37 -5.49
N GLU A 54 20.92 -0.23 -6.03
CA GLU A 54 22.27 -0.09 -6.56
C GLU A 54 23.30 -0.42 -5.47
N ASN A 55 24.30 -1.23 -5.82
CA ASN A 55 25.39 -1.65 -4.94
C ASN A 55 24.97 -2.46 -3.70
N ARG A 56 23.74 -2.99 -3.66
CA ARG A 56 23.23 -3.81 -2.54
C ARG A 56 22.47 -5.02 -3.06
N GLU A 57 23.20 -6.08 -3.41
CA GLU A 57 22.66 -7.29 -4.09
C GLU A 57 21.47 -7.97 -3.39
N LYS A 58 21.27 -7.73 -2.09
CA LYS A 58 20.20 -8.34 -1.28
C LYS A 58 19.11 -7.37 -0.85
N ILE A 59 19.08 -6.15 -1.40
CA ILE A 59 18.08 -5.15 -1.06
C ILE A 59 17.26 -4.82 -2.31
N TRP A 60 15.95 -4.82 -2.14
CA TRP A 60 14.99 -4.42 -3.17
C TRP A 60 14.26 -3.17 -2.73
N GLU A 61 14.16 -2.21 -3.65
CA GLU A 61 13.40 -0.98 -3.50
C GLU A 61 12.06 -1.17 -4.18
N VAL A 62 10.99 -1.04 -3.40
CA VAL A 62 9.62 -1.21 -3.85
C VAL A 62 8.92 0.12 -3.74
N ARG A 63 8.63 0.71 -4.90
CA ARG A 63 7.87 1.96 -4.95
C ARG A 63 6.39 1.67 -4.76
N LEU A 64 5.81 2.30 -3.74
CA LEU A 64 4.41 2.22 -3.38
C LEU A 64 3.69 3.50 -3.79
N ILE A 65 2.56 3.33 -4.47
CA ILE A 65 1.71 4.40 -4.96
C ILE A 65 0.43 4.37 -4.13
N LEU A 66 0.10 5.48 -3.46
CA LEU A 66 -1.15 5.61 -2.73
C LEU A 66 -2.33 5.49 -3.71
N THR A 67 -3.28 4.61 -3.41
CA THR A 67 -4.49 4.43 -4.22
C THR A 67 -5.65 5.21 -3.62
N ASP A 68 -6.63 5.55 -4.46
CA ASP A 68 -7.92 6.10 -4.05
C ASP A 68 -9.07 5.25 -4.62
N ASP A 69 -10.30 5.63 -4.28
CA ASP A 69 -11.51 4.95 -4.77
C ASP A 69 -11.68 5.03 -6.30
N ASN A 70 -10.93 5.91 -6.97
CA ASN A 70 -10.92 6.07 -8.41
C ASN A 70 -9.74 5.37 -9.09
N ASP A 71 -8.85 4.65 -8.36
CA ASP A 71 -7.74 3.92 -8.96
C ASP A 71 -8.31 2.87 -9.93
N PRO A 72 -8.01 2.96 -11.25
CA PRO A 72 -8.62 2.09 -12.24
C PRO A 72 -8.28 0.61 -12.04
N GLN A 73 -7.11 0.30 -11.47
CA GLN A 73 -6.73 -1.09 -11.22
C GLN A 73 -7.51 -1.64 -10.03
N LEU A 74 -7.71 -0.84 -8.97
CA LEU A 74 -8.53 -1.22 -7.82
C LEU A 74 -10.00 -1.44 -8.22
N ILE A 75 -10.54 -0.55 -9.07
CA ILE A 75 -11.90 -0.70 -9.62
C ILE A 75 -12.01 -1.99 -10.43
N ASN A 76 -11.08 -2.24 -11.36
CA ASN A 76 -11.11 -3.43 -12.21
C ASN A 76 -10.96 -4.71 -11.38
N LEU A 77 -10.08 -4.72 -10.38
CA LEU A 77 -9.92 -5.85 -9.46
C LEU A 77 -11.21 -6.12 -8.70
N THR A 78 -11.83 -5.08 -8.12
CA THR A 78 -13.07 -5.20 -7.37
C THR A 78 -14.21 -5.71 -8.25
N LYS A 79 -14.30 -5.24 -9.50
CA LYS A 79 -15.27 -5.73 -10.48
C LYS A 79 -15.05 -7.21 -10.79
N LYS A 80 -13.82 -7.61 -11.09
CA LYS A 80 -13.46 -9.00 -11.40
C LYS A 80 -13.74 -9.94 -10.24
N MET A 81 -13.38 -9.55 -9.03
CA MET A 81 -13.72 -10.31 -7.82
C MET A 81 -15.24 -10.46 -7.66
N ARG A 82 -16.02 -9.41 -7.92
CA ARG A 82 -17.49 -9.48 -7.83
C ARG A 82 -18.10 -10.39 -8.89
N GLU A 83 -17.52 -10.45 -10.09
CA GLU A 83 -17.94 -11.39 -11.14
C GLU A 83 -17.63 -12.84 -10.76
N GLU A 84 -16.45 -13.10 -10.18
CA GLU A 84 -16.01 -14.46 -9.82
C GLU A 84 -16.66 -14.99 -8.54
N THR A 85 -16.99 -14.09 -7.60
CA THR A 85 -17.64 -14.42 -6.32
C THR A 85 -19.15 -14.14 -6.35
N GLY A 86 -19.67 -13.78 -7.52
CA GLY A 86 -21.07 -13.46 -7.75
C GLY A 86 -21.95 -14.71 -7.69
N GLY A 87 -22.41 -15.07 -6.49
CA GLY A 87 -23.49 -16.04 -6.32
C GLY A 87 -24.83 -15.52 -6.90
N PRO A 88 -25.77 -16.41 -7.28
CA PRO A 88 -27.01 -16.02 -7.98
C PRO A 88 -27.92 -15.09 -7.17
N ASN A 89 -27.75 -15.00 -5.85
CA ASN A 89 -28.39 -14.01 -5.01
C ASN A 89 -27.50 -13.64 -3.79
N GLY A 90 -27.94 -12.67 -2.99
CA GLY A 90 -27.17 -12.15 -1.85
C GLY A 90 -26.74 -13.19 -0.81
N TRP A 91 -27.45 -14.33 -0.69
CA TRP A 91 -27.14 -15.38 0.28
C TRP A 91 -25.95 -16.23 -0.17
N PHE A 92 -25.84 -16.50 -1.47
CA PHE A 92 -24.69 -17.19 -2.06
C PHE A 92 -23.43 -16.32 -2.17
N ARG A 93 -23.52 -15.04 -1.77
CA ARG A 93 -22.41 -14.08 -1.80
C ARG A 93 -21.79 -13.84 -0.41
N MET A 94 -22.30 -14.50 0.64
CA MET A 94 -21.84 -14.37 2.04
C MET A 94 -21.29 -15.67 2.63
N ALA A 95 -21.26 -16.75 1.84
CA ALA A 95 -20.77 -18.08 2.26
C ALA A 95 -19.27 -18.25 2.00
#